data_AF-A0A2S5L6W6-F1
#
_entry.id   AF-A0A2S5L6W6-F1
#
_cell.length_a   1.000
_cell.length_b   1.000
_cell.length_c   1.000
_cell.angle_alpha   90.00
_cell.angle_beta   90.00
_cell.angle_gamma   90.00
#
_symmetry.space_group_name_H-M   'P 1'
#
loop_
_entity.id
_entity.type
_entity.pdbx_description
1 polymer ?
#
loop_
_entity_poly.entity_id
_entity_poly.type
_entity_poly.pdbx_seq_one_letter_code
_entity_poly.pdbx_strand_id
1 'polypeptide(L)'
;MNKSVTVLLSTIWVHCFFSSVALASPSSDMVDALNAQVLRVQVKHNNGSQGLGSAVVIAKSQVVTNCHVVKDAHDVSVMVNGVPHVATGVKADWHHDLCILTVAKLDAPIAKMGASKNLQYETPVFTIGYPDKTTEPVNTFGVVKGIFPMDDSVVIRATSPFRLGASGGGVFDDTGTLVGIITLKSRGNQAHYYYMPVEWVQALMDKPAQVLGAKTEKPFWAAMDKERPYFMQVVQPCVSQDWKSLLTVSLEWVSHEPNTAESWFYLAMAEYETKAYEKATEHFNKALSLNEGHRQATEYLSKINEKTASARVAINQLALLD
;
A
#
# COMPACT_ATOMS: atom_id res chain seq x y z
N MET A 1 61.22 -50.56 7.84
CA MET A 1 60.81 -49.57 6.82
C MET A 1 59.40 -49.89 6.35
N ASN A 2 58.59 -48.85 6.12
CA ASN A 2 57.18 -48.81 5.72
C ASN A 2 56.11 -49.08 6.79
N LYS A 3 55.53 -47.98 7.30
CA LYS A 3 54.15 -47.92 7.79
C LYS A 3 53.38 -47.01 6.84
N SER A 4 52.42 -47.56 6.09
CA SER A 4 51.46 -46.78 5.31
C SER A 4 50.33 -46.31 6.24
N VAL A 5 50.09 -44.99 6.27
CA VAL A 5 48.93 -44.38 6.93
C VAL A 5 47.93 -44.01 5.84
N THR A 6 46.78 -44.68 5.83
CA THR A 6 45.67 -44.37 4.93
C THR A 6 44.77 -43.35 5.63
N VAL A 7 44.71 -42.13 5.10
CA VAL A 7 43.79 -41.08 5.56
C VAL A 7 42.52 -41.16 4.71
N LEU A 8 41.39 -41.53 5.31
CA LEU A 8 40.07 -41.43 4.69
C LEU A 8 39.56 -39.98 4.84
N LEU A 9 39.42 -39.28 3.71
CA LEU A 9 38.65 -38.02 3.66
C LEU A 9 37.16 -38.35 3.52
N SER A 10 36.36 -38.06 4.54
CA SER A 10 34.91 -38.03 4.45
C SER A 10 34.45 -36.64 4.02
N THR A 11 33.98 -36.50 2.77
CA THR A 11 33.31 -35.28 2.31
C THR A 11 31.89 -35.23 2.82
N ILE A 12 31.61 -34.35 3.78
CA ILE A 12 30.26 -34.03 4.26
C ILE A 12 29.61 -33.10 3.22
N TRP A 13 28.61 -33.61 2.49
CA TRP A 13 27.74 -32.80 1.64
C TRP A 13 26.70 -32.07 2.50
N VAL A 14 26.98 -30.79 2.80
CA VAL A 14 26.00 -29.88 3.40
C VAL A 14 24.95 -29.56 2.34
N HIS A 15 23.79 -30.20 2.43
CA HIS A 15 22.63 -29.84 1.62
C HIS A 15 22.03 -28.56 2.21
N CYS A 16 22.29 -27.42 1.58
CA CYS A 16 21.51 -26.21 1.81
C CYS A 16 20.07 -26.47 1.36
N PHE A 17 19.19 -26.79 2.30
CA PHE A 17 17.75 -26.74 2.09
C PHE A 17 17.35 -25.27 1.91
N PHE A 18 17.16 -24.85 0.67
CA PHE A 18 16.41 -23.64 0.37
C PHE A 18 14.94 -23.94 0.67
N SER A 19 14.47 -23.56 1.86
CA SER A 19 13.04 -23.53 2.16
C SER A 19 12.42 -22.41 1.33
N SER A 20 11.90 -22.77 0.17
CA SER A 20 11.01 -21.91 -0.60
C SER A 20 9.78 -21.65 0.26
N VAL A 21 9.65 -20.45 0.81
CA VAL A 21 8.39 -20.00 1.39
C VAL A 21 7.43 -19.83 0.21
N ALA A 22 6.69 -20.88 -0.12
CA ALA A 22 5.61 -20.80 -1.08
C ALA A 22 4.53 -19.91 -0.44
N LEU A 23 4.40 -18.67 -0.92
CA LEU A 23 3.24 -17.84 -0.60
C LEU A 23 2.02 -18.57 -1.15
N ALA A 24 1.19 -19.12 -0.26
CA ALA A 24 -0.03 -19.79 -0.65
C ALA A 24 -0.98 -18.73 -1.22
N SER A 25 -1.30 -18.84 -2.52
CA SER A 25 -2.38 -18.06 -3.10
C SER A 25 -3.69 -18.37 -2.35
N PRO A 26 -4.57 -17.39 -2.16
CA PRO A 26 -5.85 -17.63 -1.51
C PRO A 26 -6.66 -18.68 -2.27
N SER A 27 -7.40 -19.52 -1.54
CA SER A 27 -8.26 -20.53 -2.17
C SER A 27 -9.38 -19.88 -2.99
N SER A 28 -9.87 -20.57 -4.01
CA SER A 28 -11.02 -20.12 -4.80
C SER A 28 -12.22 -19.80 -3.92
N ASP A 29 -12.51 -20.68 -2.96
CA ASP A 29 -13.65 -20.54 -2.06
C ASP A 29 -13.55 -19.29 -1.19
N MET A 30 -12.33 -18.95 -0.74
CA MET A 30 -12.10 -17.71 -0.01
C MET A 30 -12.28 -16.49 -0.93
N VAL A 31 -11.74 -16.53 -2.14
CA VAL A 31 -11.89 -15.45 -3.11
C VAL A 31 -13.37 -15.21 -3.44
N ASP A 32 -14.15 -16.27 -3.66
CA ASP A 32 -15.59 -16.17 -3.95
C ASP A 32 -16.37 -15.63 -2.74
N ALA A 33 -16.03 -16.06 -1.53
CA ALA A 33 -16.64 -15.53 -0.31
C ALA A 33 -16.36 -14.04 -0.10
N LEU A 34 -15.18 -13.56 -0.49
CA LEU A 34 -14.78 -12.16 -0.36
C LEU A 34 -15.32 -11.30 -1.50
N ASN A 35 -15.41 -11.85 -2.72
CA ASN A 35 -16.09 -11.22 -3.85
C ASN A 35 -17.53 -10.80 -3.48
N ALA A 36 -18.26 -11.67 -2.76
CA ALA A 36 -19.62 -11.39 -2.32
C ALA A 36 -19.72 -10.25 -1.29
N GLN A 37 -18.62 -9.84 -0.64
CA GLN A 37 -18.57 -8.76 0.35
C GLN A 37 -18.26 -7.39 -0.28
N VAL A 38 -17.85 -7.37 -1.55
CA VAL A 38 -17.53 -6.15 -2.28
C VAL A 38 -18.59 -5.93 -3.35
N LEU A 39 -19.09 -4.71 -3.43
CA LEU A 39 -20.22 -4.33 -4.27
C LEU A 39 -19.86 -3.16 -5.18
N ARG A 40 -20.59 -3.01 -6.27
CA ARG A 40 -20.44 -1.88 -7.18
C ARG A 40 -21.26 -0.69 -6.72
N VAL A 41 -20.67 0.50 -6.74
CA VAL A 41 -21.35 1.77 -6.53
C VAL A 41 -21.59 2.45 -7.88
N GLN A 42 -22.79 2.98 -8.05
CA GLN A 42 -23.18 3.81 -9.19
C GLN A 42 -23.66 5.16 -8.65
N VAL A 43 -23.18 6.25 -9.26
CA VAL A 43 -23.59 7.60 -8.87
C VAL A 43 -24.06 8.40 -10.07
N LYS A 44 -24.98 9.33 -9.83
CA LYS A 44 -25.40 10.34 -10.80
C LYS A 44 -25.19 11.74 -10.22
N HIS A 45 -24.65 12.62 -11.05
CA HIS A 45 -24.40 14.02 -10.70
C HIS A 45 -25.44 14.93 -11.33
N ASN A 46 -25.55 16.15 -10.80
CA ASN A 46 -26.56 17.14 -11.25
C ASN A 46 -26.41 17.56 -12.72
N ASN A 47 -25.21 17.43 -13.30
CA ASN A 47 -24.94 17.70 -14.71
C ASN A 47 -25.28 16.52 -15.63
N GLY A 48 -25.88 15.44 -15.10
CA GLY A 48 -26.24 14.23 -15.82
C GLY A 48 -25.09 13.23 -16.02
N SER A 49 -23.87 13.54 -15.57
CA SER A 49 -22.77 12.59 -15.62
C SER A 49 -22.99 11.43 -14.64
N GLN A 50 -22.43 10.28 -14.99
CA GLN A 50 -22.47 9.08 -14.17
C GLN A 50 -21.06 8.73 -13.70
N GLY A 51 -20.95 8.25 -12.47
CA GLY A 51 -19.72 7.77 -11.87
C GLY A 51 -19.86 6.32 -11.41
N LEU A 52 -18.72 5.65 -11.30
CA LEU A 52 -18.63 4.25 -10.88
C LEU A 52 -17.55 4.13 -9.80
N GLY A 53 -17.84 3.29 -8.82
CA GLY A 53 -16.91 2.96 -7.74
C GLY A 53 -17.22 1.58 -7.18
N SER A 54 -16.58 1.27 -6.07
CA SER A 54 -16.73 0.04 -5.32
C SER A 54 -17.10 0.36 -3.87
N ALA A 55 -17.63 -0.61 -3.15
CA ALA A 55 -17.87 -0.50 -1.72
C ALA A 55 -17.73 -1.85 -1.04
N VAL A 56 -17.35 -1.87 0.23
CA VAL A 56 -17.27 -3.09 1.04
C VAL A 56 -18.42 -3.10 2.04
N VAL A 57 -19.11 -4.23 2.18
CA VAL A 57 -20.18 -4.42 3.16
C VAL A 57 -19.56 -4.55 4.56
N ILE A 58 -19.86 -3.60 5.45
CA ILE A 58 -19.29 -3.53 6.81
C ILE A 58 -20.33 -3.73 7.91
N ALA A 59 -21.63 -3.61 7.57
CA ALA A 59 -22.74 -4.00 8.44
C ALA A 59 -23.99 -4.29 7.61
N LYS A 60 -25.05 -4.80 8.24
CA LYS A 60 -26.33 -5.19 7.60
C LYS A 60 -26.96 -4.13 6.69
N SER A 61 -26.68 -2.86 6.92
CA SER A 61 -27.22 -1.76 6.11
C SER A 61 -26.18 -0.67 5.87
N GLN A 62 -24.89 -1.05 5.93
CA GLN A 62 -23.78 -0.12 5.76
C GLN A 62 -22.71 -0.70 4.85
N VAL A 63 -22.30 0.10 3.89
CA VAL A 63 -21.11 -0.17 3.07
C VAL A 63 -20.14 0.99 3.21
N VAL A 64 -18.84 0.72 3.19
CA VAL A 64 -17.80 1.75 3.10
C VAL A 64 -17.35 1.89 1.66
N THR A 65 -17.13 3.12 1.23
CA THR A 65 -16.55 3.50 -0.06
C THR A 65 -15.65 4.73 0.14
N ASN A 66 -15.07 5.27 -0.94
CA ASN A 66 -14.41 6.56 -0.85
C ASN A 66 -15.38 7.72 -0.96
N CYS A 67 -15.10 8.81 -0.24
CA CYS A 67 -15.93 10.01 -0.36
C CYS A 67 -15.87 10.64 -1.75
N HIS A 68 -14.72 10.57 -2.44
CA HIS A 68 -14.62 11.07 -3.81
C HIS A 68 -15.52 10.33 -4.81
N VAL A 69 -15.91 9.07 -4.52
CA VAL A 69 -16.84 8.30 -5.37
C VAL A 69 -18.25 8.90 -5.34
N VAL A 70 -18.67 9.39 -4.16
CA VAL A 70 -20.03 9.89 -3.92
C VAL A 70 -20.11 11.41 -3.84
N LYS A 71 -18.98 12.09 -4.05
CA LYS A 71 -18.87 13.53 -4.02
C LYS A 71 -19.79 14.18 -5.06
N ASP A 72 -20.56 15.18 -4.64
CA ASP A 72 -21.49 15.95 -5.49
C ASP A 72 -22.53 15.09 -6.23
N ALA A 73 -22.77 13.85 -5.78
CA ALA A 73 -23.80 12.98 -6.31
C ALA A 73 -25.15 13.27 -5.63
N HIS A 74 -26.23 13.27 -6.42
CA HIS A 74 -27.60 13.39 -5.89
C HIS A 74 -28.32 12.03 -5.80
N ASP A 75 -27.87 11.05 -6.57
CA ASP A 75 -28.34 9.67 -6.53
C ASP A 75 -27.12 8.75 -6.43
N VAL A 76 -27.11 7.93 -5.39
CA VAL A 76 -26.07 6.95 -5.10
C VAL A 76 -26.77 5.61 -4.90
N SER A 77 -26.40 4.63 -5.71
CA SER A 77 -26.96 3.28 -5.66
C SER A 77 -25.84 2.25 -5.53
N VAL A 78 -26.07 1.23 -4.70
CA VAL A 78 -25.19 0.07 -4.54
C VAL A 78 -25.84 -1.12 -5.22
N MET A 79 -25.10 -1.79 -6.10
CA MET A 79 -25.59 -2.95 -6.83
C MET A 79 -25.41 -4.20 -5.99
N VAL A 80 -26.51 -4.91 -5.72
CA VAL A 80 -26.52 -6.21 -5.01
C VAL A 80 -27.23 -7.21 -5.91
N ASN A 81 -26.55 -8.29 -6.30
CA ASN A 81 -27.12 -9.32 -7.18
C ASN A 81 -27.78 -8.76 -8.44
N GLY A 82 -27.18 -7.71 -9.04
CA GLY A 82 -27.69 -7.03 -10.23
C GLY A 82 -28.83 -6.03 -9.98
N VAL A 83 -29.30 -5.88 -8.74
CA VAL A 83 -30.38 -4.95 -8.36
C VAL A 83 -29.80 -3.68 -7.73
N PRO A 84 -30.24 -2.48 -8.11
CA PRO A 84 -29.80 -1.24 -7.47
C PRO A 84 -30.51 -1.00 -6.14
N HIS A 85 -29.74 -0.72 -5.09
CA HIS A 85 -30.22 -0.29 -3.78
C HIS A 85 -29.78 1.15 -3.49
N VAL A 86 -30.73 2.05 -3.32
CA VAL A 86 -30.46 3.48 -3.09
C VAL A 86 -29.86 3.71 -1.70
N ALA A 87 -28.79 4.48 -1.64
CA ALA A 87 -28.22 4.98 -0.39
C ALA A 87 -29.05 6.14 0.15
N THR A 88 -29.41 6.09 1.43
CA THR A 88 -30.30 7.06 2.08
C THR A 88 -29.58 8.00 3.04
N GLY A 89 -28.29 7.75 3.31
CA GLY A 89 -27.48 8.60 4.18
C GLY A 89 -26.00 8.29 4.04
N VAL A 90 -25.17 9.22 4.49
CA VAL A 90 -23.71 9.13 4.43
C VAL A 90 -23.08 9.56 5.75
N LYS A 91 -22.15 8.77 6.28
CA LYS A 91 -21.18 9.23 7.28
C LYS A 91 -19.90 9.54 6.53
N ALA A 92 -19.41 10.77 6.60
CA ALA A 92 -18.25 11.19 5.82
C ALA A 92 -17.05 11.49 6.72
N ASP A 93 -15.90 10.95 6.32
CA ASP A 93 -14.59 11.43 6.69
C ASP A 93 -13.90 11.93 5.42
N TRP A 94 -14.08 13.22 5.13
CA TRP A 94 -13.55 13.82 3.92
C TRP A 94 -12.02 13.90 3.94
N HIS A 95 -11.41 14.10 5.11
CA HIS A 95 -9.96 14.19 5.24
C HIS A 95 -9.30 12.86 4.82
N HIS A 96 -9.81 11.75 5.33
CA HIS A 96 -9.34 10.39 5.06
C HIS A 96 -9.94 9.76 3.79
N ASP A 97 -10.83 10.47 3.09
CA ASP A 97 -11.54 10.01 1.90
C ASP A 97 -12.34 8.71 2.10
N LEU A 98 -13.00 8.57 3.25
CA LEU A 98 -13.80 7.41 3.60
C LEU A 98 -15.24 7.82 3.90
N CYS A 99 -16.19 7.17 3.23
CA CYS A 99 -17.60 7.42 3.39
C CYS A 99 -18.34 6.12 3.65
N ILE A 100 -19.18 6.07 4.69
CA ILE A 100 -20.09 4.96 4.96
C ILE A 100 -21.48 5.33 4.45
N LEU A 101 -21.99 4.56 3.49
CA LEU A 101 -23.33 4.70 2.95
C LEU A 101 -24.31 3.85 3.76
N THR A 102 -25.46 4.43 4.10
CA THR A 102 -26.59 3.69 4.65
C THR A 102 -27.46 3.20 3.50
N VAL A 103 -27.59 1.88 3.37
CA VAL A 103 -28.33 1.23 2.28
C VAL A 103 -29.25 0.18 2.89
N ALA A 104 -30.55 0.35 2.72
CA ALA A 104 -31.53 -0.58 3.29
C ALA A 104 -31.52 -1.93 2.56
N LYS A 105 -31.69 -3.02 3.33
CA LYS A 105 -31.88 -4.39 2.82
C LYS A 105 -30.73 -4.87 1.93
N LEU A 106 -29.49 -4.72 2.39
CA LEU A 106 -28.35 -5.38 1.75
C LEU A 106 -28.42 -6.88 2.03
N ASP A 107 -28.63 -7.68 0.99
CA ASP A 107 -28.51 -9.15 1.02
C ASP A 107 -27.12 -9.55 0.53
N ALA A 108 -26.12 -9.29 1.37
CA ALA A 108 -24.72 -9.56 1.09
C ALA A 108 -23.94 -9.86 2.39
N PRO A 109 -22.93 -10.74 2.35
CA PRO A 109 -22.09 -11.04 3.51
C PRO A 109 -21.32 -9.81 3.99
N ILE A 110 -21.14 -9.72 5.32
CA ILE A 110 -20.40 -8.63 5.97
C ILE A 110 -18.92 -9.00 6.06
N ALA A 111 -18.04 -8.08 5.66
CA ALA A 111 -16.62 -8.24 5.80
C ALA A 111 -16.19 -8.19 7.27
N LYS A 112 -15.36 -9.15 7.68
CA LYS A 112 -14.70 -9.12 8.98
C LYS A 112 -13.53 -8.14 8.90
N MET A 113 -13.57 -7.08 9.71
CA MET A 113 -12.46 -6.13 9.83
C MET A 113 -11.34 -6.70 10.70
N GLY A 114 -10.11 -6.62 10.18
CA GLY A 114 -8.88 -6.92 10.90
C GLY A 114 -8.23 -5.66 11.46
N ALA A 115 -6.90 -5.57 11.36
CA ALA A 115 -6.12 -4.40 11.75
C ALA A 115 -5.00 -4.15 10.74
N SER A 116 -4.97 -2.95 10.16
CA SER A 116 -3.91 -2.55 9.21
C SER A 116 -2.54 -2.49 9.89
N LYS A 117 -2.51 -2.18 11.19
CA LYS A 117 -1.30 -2.10 12.00
C LYS A 117 -0.58 -3.44 12.18
N ASN A 118 -1.27 -4.57 11.93
CA ASN A 118 -0.66 -5.90 11.99
C ASN A 118 0.02 -6.30 10.68
N LEU A 119 -0.14 -5.51 9.61
CA LEU A 119 0.54 -5.77 8.35
C LEU A 119 2.05 -5.63 8.53
N GLN A 120 2.79 -6.46 7.80
CA GLN A 120 4.24 -6.42 7.76
C GLN A 120 4.70 -6.22 6.32
N TYR A 121 5.94 -5.79 6.15
CA TYR A 121 6.50 -5.62 4.82
C TYR A 121 6.64 -6.98 4.16
N GLU A 122 6.47 -6.99 2.83
CA GLU A 122 6.58 -8.20 2.01
C GLU A 122 5.52 -9.28 2.31
N THR A 123 4.53 -9.01 3.18
CA THR A 123 3.39 -9.93 3.36
C THR A 123 2.37 -9.78 2.24
N PRO A 124 1.70 -10.87 1.83
CA PRO A 124 0.64 -10.81 0.83
C PRO A 124 -0.52 -9.92 1.25
N VAL A 125 -1.07 -9.23 0.28
CA VAL A 125 -2.41 -8.63 0.33
C VAL A 125 -3.11 -8.90 -0.99
N PHE A 126 -4.42 -8.99 -0.95
CA PHE A 126 -5.21 -9.05 -2.16
C PHE A 126 -6.35 -8.05 -2.11
N THR A 127 -6.70 -7.54 -3.28
CA THR A 127 -7.63 -6.43 -3.42
C THR A 127 -8.76 -6.80 -4.35
N ILE A 128 -9.97 -6.40 -3.98
CA ILE A 128 -11.20 -6.70 -4.69
C ILE A 128 -11.93 -5.39 -4.98
N GLY A 129 -12.32 -5.17 -6.23
CA GLY A 129 -13.10 -4.00 -6.62
C GLY A 129 -13.78 -4.18 -7.98
N TYR A 130 -14.56 -3.19 -8.39
CA TYR A 130 -15.29 -3.13 -9.66
C TYR A 130 -14.69 -2.06 -10.57
N PRO A 131 -13.54 -2.32 -11.21
CA PRO A 131 -12.94 -1.37 -12.12
C PRO A 131 -13.80 -1.16 -13.38
N ASP A 132 -13.74 0.05 -13.93
CA ASP A 132 -14.35 0.42 -15.19
C ASP A 132 -15.84 0.00 -15.24
N LYS A 133 -16.25 -0.81 -16.22
CA LYS A 133 -17.64 -1.27 -16.38
C LYS A 133 -17.82 -2.76 -16.10
N THR A 134 -16.91 -3.40 -15.36
CA THR A 134 -17.00 -4.85 -15.10
C THR A 134 -18.31 -5.25 -14.44
N THR A 135 -18.88 -6.37 -14.86
CA THR A 135 -20.08 -6.96 -14.25
C THR A 135 -19.76 -7.73 -12.99
N GLU A 136 -18.55 -8.28 -12.92
CA GLU A 136 -18.01 -9.05 -11.79
C GLU A 136 -16.89 -8.28 -11.08
N PRO A 137 -16.62 -8.59 -9.80
CA PRO A 137 -15.48 -8.04 -9.09
C PRO A 137 -14.17 -8.54 -9.71
N VAL A 138 -13.15 -7.68 -9.71
CA VAL A 138 -11.80 -7.96 -10.20
C VAL A 138 -10.86 -8.07 -9.01
N ASN A 139 -10.09 -9.14 -9.01
CA ASN A 139 -9.16 -9.50 -7.96
C ASN A 139 -7.73 -9.25 -8.42
N THR A 140 -6.96 -8.57 -7.59
CA THR A 140 -5.52 -8.37 -7.82
C THR A 140 -4.73 -8.73 -6.57
N PHE A 141 -3.50 -9.20 -6.78
CA PHE A 141 -2.63 -9.72 -5.73
C PHE A 141 -1.38 -8.87 -5.66
N GLY A 142 -0.87 -8.66 -4.45
CA GLY A 142 0.37 -7.94 -4.24
C GLY A 142 0.96 -8.22 -2.88
N VAL A 143 1.98 -7.44 -2.55
CA VAL A 143 2.64 -7.46 -1.24
C VAL A 143 2.73 -6.05 -0.69
N VAL A 144 2.70 -5.93 0.63
CA VAL A 144 2.89 -4.66 1.34
C VAL A 144 4.32 -4.16 1.10
N LYS A 145 4.43 -2.89 0.71
CA LYS A 145 5.69 -2.18 0.44
C LYS A 145 5.86 -0.90 1.24
N GLY A 146 4.83 -0.48 1.97
CA GLY A 146 4.79 0.78 2.69
C GLY A 146 3.73 0.74 3.78
N ILE A 147 4.06 1.16 4.99
CA ILE A 147 3.14 1.35 6.11
C ILE A 147 3.48 2.70 6.70
N PHE A 148 2.61 3.70 6.49
CA PHE A 148 2.89 5.09 6.85
C PHE A 148 2.01 5.51 8.03
N PRO A 149 2.58 5.71 9.23
CA PRO A 149 1.82 6.18 10.38
C PRO A 149 1.12 7.51 10.10
N MET A 150 -0.18 7.59 10.38
CA MET A 150 -0.98 8.80 10.19
C MET A 150 -2.28 8.69 11.01
N ASP A 151 -2.63 9.76 11.74
CA ASP A 151 -3.90 9.90 12.48
C ASP A 151 -4.30 8.63 13.25
N ASP A 152 -3.42 8.21 14.16
CA ASP A 152 -3.54 7.02 15.01
C ASP A 152 -3.74 5.69 14.24
N SER A 153 -3.39 5.64 12.95
CA SER A 153 -3.42 4.44 12.12
C SER A 153 -2.25 4.41 11.13
N VAL A 154 -2.37 3.61 10.05
CA VAL A 154 -1.35 3.48 9.01
C VAL A 154 -1.96 3.50 7.60
N VAL A 155 -1.48 4.40 6.74
CA VAL A 155 -1.76 4.31 5.30
C VAL A 155 -0.91 3.20 4.70
N ILE A 156 -1.55 2.30 3.95
CA ILE A 156 -0.90 1.13 3.38
C ILE A 156 -0.47 1.45 1.95
N ARG A 157 0.72 1.02 1.54
CA ARG A 157 1.14 0.92 0.14
C ARG A 157 1.48 -0.52 -0.19
N ALA A 158 1.00 -0.98 -1.34
CA ALA A 158 1.25 -2.33 -1.83
C ALA A 158 1.43 -2.35 -3.35
N THR A 159 1.83 -3.50 -3.88
CA THR A 159 2.05 -3.69 -5.32
C THR A 159 0.78 -4.04 -6.10
N SER A 160 -0.36 -4.27 -5.42
CA SER A 160 -1.58 -4.73 -6.07
C SER A 160 -2.19 -3.61 -6.95
N PRO A 161 -2.14 -3.73 -8.29
CA PRO A 161 -2.58 -2.64 -9.15
C PRO A 161 -4.09 -2.53 -9.16
N PHE A 162 -4.59 -1.30 -9.36
CA PHE A 162 -6.00 -1.07 -9.61
C PHE A 162 -6.24 0.02 -10.67
N ARG A 163 -7.43 -0.07 -11.29
CA ARG A 163 -7.91 0.85 -12.32
C ARG A 163 -9.02 1.73 -11.76
N LEU A 164 -9.40 2.75 -12.53
CA LEU A 164 -10.54 3.60 -12.18
C LEU A 164 -11.79 2.75 -11.94
N GLY A 165 -12.64 3.10 -10.99
CA GLY A 165 -13.80 2.31 -10.57
C GLY A 165 -13.54 1.35 -9.41
N ALA A 166 -12.28 0.91 -9.21
CA ALA A 166 -11.93 0.08 -8.05
C ALA A 166 -11.93 0.84 -6.71
N SER A 167 -11.90 2.18 -6.74
CA SER A 167 -11.97 3.05 -5.55
C SER A 167 -13.15 2.67 -4.66
N GLY A 168 -12.91 2.51 -3.36
CA GLY A 168 -13.85 2.02 -2.35
C GLY A 168 -13.91 0.50 -2.21
N GLY A 169 -13.15 -0.24 -3.02
CA GLY A 169 -13.01 -1.70 -2.91
C GLY A 169 -12.17 -2.11 -1.70
N GLY A 170 -12.17 -3.41 -1.39
CA GLY A 170 -11.52 -3.95 -0.19
C GLY A 170 -10.07 -4.39 -0.42
N VAL A 171 -9.26 -4.27 0.62
CA VAL A 171 -7.93 -4.88 0.75
C VAL A 171 -7.99 -5.87 1.89
N PHE A 172 -7.56 -7.10 1.64
CA PHE A 172 -7.65 -8.19 2.60
C PHE A 172 -6.26 -8.79 2.85
N ASP A 173 -6.04 -9.23 4.09
CA ASP A 173 -4.88 -10.04 4.46
C ASP A 173 -5.06 -11.51 4.06
N ASP A 174 -4.02 -12.32 4.26
CA ASP A 174 -4.01 -13.76 3.94
C ASP A 174 -5.04 -14.60 4.72
N THR A 175 -5.63 -14.05 5.78
CA THR A 175 -6.72 -14.67 6.54
C THR A 175 -8.11 -14.29 6.03
N GLY A 176 -8.19 -13.42 5.02
CA GLY A 176 -9.44 -12.92 4.47
C GLY A 176 -10.11 -11.84 5.33
N THR A 177 -9.37 -11.18 6.22
CA THR A 177 -9.91 -10.02 6.96
C THR A 177 -9.61 -8.72 6.23
N LEU A 178 -10.58 -7.81 6.23
CA LEU A 178 -10.44 -6.49 5.64
C LEU A 178 -9.42 -5.69 6.45
N VAL A 179 -8.37 -5.20 5.79
CA VAL A 179 -7.29 -4.39 6.38
C VAL A 179 -7.21 -2.99 5.79
N GLY A 180 -7.84 -2.73 4.64
CA GLY A 180 -7.94 -1.38 4.09
C GLY A 180 -8.90 -1.24 2.92
N ILE A 181 -8.97 0.00 2.40
CA ILE A 181 -9.86 0.41 1.31
C ILE A 181 -9.05 0.97 0.15
N ILE A 182 -9.25 0.43 -1.06
CA ILE A 182 -8.66 0.92 -2.32
C ILE A 182 -9.04 2.38 -2.51
N THR A 183 -8.06 3.29 -2.59
CA THR A 183 -8.35 4.73 -2.55
C THR A 183 -7.66 5.53 -3.65
N LEU A 184 -6.32 5.55 -3.67
CA LEU A 184 -5.59 6.41 -4.61
C LEU A 184 -4.33 5.75 -5.15
N LYS A 185 -3.93 6.21 -6.33
CA LYS A 185 -2.64 5.87 -6.92
C LYS A 185 -1.85 7.12 -7.28
N SER A 186 -0.53 7.06 -7.20
CA SER A 186 0.31 8.16 -7.66
C SER A 186 0.19 8.38 -9.18
N ARG A 187 0.50 9.61 -9.61
CA ARG A 187 0.56 9.97 -11.02
C ARG A 187 1.82 9.41 -11.68
N GLY A 188 1.73 9.09 -12.98
CA GLY A 188 2.85 8.63 -13.80
C GLY A 188 2.75 7.14 -14.18
N ASN A 189 3.71 6.67 -14.96
CA ASN A 189 3.73 5.30 -15.48
C ASN A 189 4.12 4.25 -14.42
N GLN A 190 4.81 4.67 -13.35
CA GLN A 190 5.16 3.84 -12.21
C GLN A 190 4.29 4.23 -11.01
N ALA A 191 3.05 3.75 -11.00
CA ALA A 191 2.10 4.10 -9.96
C ALA A 191 2.42 3.37 -8.63
N HIS A 192 2.34 4.12 -7.54
CA HIS A 192 2.25 3.59 -6.18
C HIS A 192 0.78 3.55 -5.79
N TYR A 193 0.33 2.41 -5.25
CA TYR A 193 -1.05 2.18 -4.86
C TYR A 193 -1.19 2.30 -3.36
N TYR A 194 -2.15 3.12 -2.90
CA TYR A 194 -2.37 3.38 -1.49
C TYR A 194 -3.80 3.03 -1.06
N TYR A 195 -3.90 2.56 0.16
CA TYR A 195 -5.13 2.04 0.75
C TYR A 195 -5.32 2.63 2.14
N MET A 196 -6.54 3.07 2.42
CA MET A 196 -6.88 3.69 3.71
C MET A 196 -7.18 2.59 4.74
N PRO A 197 -6.69 2.70 5.98
CA PRO A 197 -6.80 1.64 6.97
C PRO A 197 -8.23 1.42 7.48
N VAL A 198 -8.53 0.19 7.87
CA VAL A 198 -9.83 -0.17 8.48
C VAL A 198 -10.09 0.51 9.82
N GLU A 199 -9.06 0.92 10.55
CA GLU A 199 -9.21 1.65 11.80
C GLU A 199 -9.93 3.00 11.59
N TRP A 200 -9.68 3.67 10.46
CA TRP A 200 -10.42 4.89 10.10
C TRP A 200 -11.88 4.59 9.72
N VAL A 201 -12.14 3.42 9.13
CA VAL A 201 -13.50 2.94 8.88
C VAL A 201 -14.23 2.69 10.21
N GLN A 202 -13.59 2.00 11.15
CA GLN A 202 -14.12 1.72 12.48
C GLN A 202 -14.44 3.01 13.24
N ALA A 203 -13.53 3.98 13.26
CA ALA A 203 -13.76 5.29 13.88
C ALA A 203 -14.93 6.06 13.21
N LEU A 204 -15.11 5.90 11.89
CA LEU A 204 -16.20 6.52 11.15
C LEU A 204 -17.57 5.87 11.44
N MET A 205 -17.62 4.59 11.84
CA MET A 205 -18.87 3.90 12.16
C MET A 205 -19.64 4.57 13.30
N ASP A 206 -18.97 5.29 14.19
CA ASP A 206 -19.60 5.96 15.34
C ASP A 206 -20.08 7.39 15.03
N LYS A 207 -19.70 7.97 13.87
CA LYS A 207 -20.14 9.31 13.48
C LYS A 207 -21.63 9.33 13.10
N PRO A 208 -22.33 10.47 13.26
CA PRO A 208 -23.72 10.59 12.81
C PRO A 208 -23.83 10.56 11.27
N ALA A 209 -24.90 9.95 10.77
CA ALA A 209 -25.23 10.00 9.35
C ALA A 209 -25.77 11.38 8.96
N GLN A 210 -25.46 11.79 7.74
CA GLN A 210 -25.88 13.03 7.10
C GLN A 210 -26.64 12.71 5.81
N VAL A 211 -27.36 13.69 5.28
CA VAL A 211 -27.95 13.58 3.94
C VAL A 211 -26.87 13.62 2.86
N LEU A 212 -27.10 12.92 1.75
CA LEU A 212 -26.23 13.00 0.58
C LEU A 212 -26.17 14.44 0.04
N GLY A 213 -25.03 14.81 -0.55
CA GLY A 213 -24.81 16.15 -1.11
C GLY A 213 -24.54 17.25 -0.06
N ALA A 214 -24.32 16.88 1.21
CA ALA A 214 -23.84 17.81 2.24
C ALA A 214 -22.45 18.38 1.90
N LYS A 215 -22.00 19.38 2.69
CA LYS A 215 -20.72 20.07 2.48
C LYS A 215 -19.56 19.07 2.35
N THR A 216 -18.75 19.27 1.31
CA THR A 216 -17.60 18.42 0.98
C THR A 216 -16.29 19.13 1.36
N GLU A 217 -15.26 18.35 1.68
CA GLU A 217 -13.90 18.85 1.92
C GLU A 217 -12.91 18.10 1.03
N LYS A 218 -11.68 18.61 0.94
CA LYS A 218 -10.62 17.94 0.18
C LYS A 218 -9.94 16.90 1.07
N PRO A 219 -9.70 15.68 0.55
CA PRO A 219 -8.91 14.71 1.27
C PRO A 219 -7.44 15.12 1.34
N PHE A 220 -6.69 14.58 2.31
CA PHE A 220 -5.28 14.93 2.53
C PHE A 220 -4.43 14.75 1.25
N TRP A 221 -4.75 13.73 0.46
CA TRP A 221 -4.03 13.41 -0.77
C TRP A 221 -4.30 14.38 -1.92
N ALA A 222 -5.38 15.18 -1.83
CA ALA A 222 -5.72 16.23 -2.79
C ALA A 222 -5.20 17.62 -2.38
N ALA A 223 -4.46 17.71 -1.26
CA ALA A 223 -3.82 18.95 -0.82
C ALA A 223 -2.72 19.41 -1.82
N MET A 224 -2.25 20.65 -1.65
CA MET A 224 -1.10 21.13 -2.41
C MET A 224 0.14 20.32 -2.07
N ASP A 225 1.12 20.25 -2.97
CA ASP A 225 2.24 19.30 -2.85
C ASP A 225 2.98 19.41 -1.51
N LYS A 226 3.19 20.64 -0.98
CA LYS A 226 3.86 20.87 0.31
C LYS A 226 3.01 20.57 1.55
N GLU A 227 1.69 20.46 1.38
CA GLU A 227 0.73 20.21 2.47
C GLU A 227 0.40 18.71 2.60
N ARG A 228 0.82 17.89 1.63
CA ARG A 228 0.62 16.44 1.68
C ARG A 228 1.56 15.80 2.71
N PRO A 229 1.22 14.62 3.25
CA PRO A 229 2.16 13.83 4.04
C PRO A 229 3.47 13.56 3.29
N TYR A 230 4.60 13.49 4.00
CA TYR A 230 5.93 13.35 3.41
C TYR A 230 6.05 12.13 2.49
N PHE A 231 5.41 11.01 2.84
CA PHE A 231 5.40 9.79 2.00
C PHE A 231 4.79 10.01 0.60
N MET A 232 3.99 11.05 0.42
CA MET A 232 3.48 11.46 -0.89
C MET A 232 4.40 12.47 -1.58
N GLN A 233 5.05 13.35 -0.82
CA GLN A 233 5.95 14.38 -1.34
C GLN A 233 7.19 13.78 -2.02
N VAL A 234 7.71 12.67 -1.48
CA VAL A 234 8.89 11.97 -2.05
C VAL A 234 8.64 11.35 -3.42
N VAL A 235 7.37 11.10 -3.79
CA VAL A 235 7.05 10.30 -4.99
C VAL A 235 7.50 11.00 -6.27
N GLN A 236 7.14 12.27 -6.45
CA GLN A 236 7.48 13.00 -7.68
C GLN A 236 9.00 13.17 -7.86
N PRO A 237 9.76 13.67 -6.88
CA PRO A 237 11.22 13.74 -6.97
C PRO A 237 11.87 12.39 -7.25
N CYS A 238 11.36 11.30 -6.65
CA CYS A 238 11.88 9.95 -6.89
C CYS A 238 11.65 9.49 -8.34
N VAL A 239 10.45 9.66 -8.90
CA VAL A 239 10.17 9.21 -10.28
C VAL A 239 10.80 10.11 -11.34
N SER A 240 10.99 11.40 -11.04
CA SER A 240 11.65 12.36 -11.94
C SER A 240 13.17 12.37 -11.82
N GLN A 241 13.73 11.57 -10.89
CA GLN A 241 15.17 11.56 -10.56
C GLN A 241 15.70 12.93 -10.10
N ASP A 242 14.83 13.76 -9.53
CA ASP A 242 15.25 15.01 -8.88
C ASP A 242 15.77 14.70 -7.47
N TRP A 243 16.99 14.17 -7.42
CA TRP A 243 17.64 13.75 -6.18
C TRP A 243 17.89 14.88 -5.20
N LYS A 244 18.01 16.13 -5.68
CA LYS A 244 18.17 17.31 -4.83
C LYS A 244 16.87 17.62 -4.09
N SER A 245 15.74 17.62 -4.80
CA SER A 245 14.43 17.78 -4.16
C SER A 245 14.10 16.59 -3.25
N LEU A 246 14.44 15.37 -3.66
CA LEU A 246 14.24 14.18 -2.83
C LEU A 246 15.03 14.26 -1.52
N LEU A 247 16.31 14.66 -1.59
CA LEU A 247 17.16 14.87 -0.42
C LEU A 247 16.55 15.90 0.53
N THR A 248 16.05 17.01 -0.01
CA THR A 248 15.48 18.12 0.78
C THR A 248 14.24 17.67 1.55
N VAL A 249 13.26 17.06 0.85
CA VAL A 249 12.04 16.54 1.48
C VAL A 249 12.35 15.41 2.46
N SER A 250 13.31 14.53 2.16
CA SER A 250 13.61 13.40 3.05
C SER A 250 14.33 13.84 4.33
N LEU A 251 15.16 14.89 4.27
CA LEU A 251 15.74 15.51 5.46
C LEU A 251 14.66 16.11 6.38
N GLU A 252 13.68 16.81 5.80
CA GLU A 252 12.53 17.31 6.56
C GLU A 252 11.67 16.18 7.12
N TRP A 253 11.48 15.10 6.36
CA TRP A 253 10.72 13.94 6.81
C TRP A 253 11.40 13.28 8.01
N VAL A 254 12.71 13.02 7.95
CA VAL A 254 13.47 12.43 9.06
C VAL A 254 13.42 13.31 10.32
N SER A 255 13.43 14.63 10.18
CA SER A 255 13.39 15.53 11.34
C SER A 255 12.04 15.51 12.07
N HIS A 256 10.94 15.25 11.35
CA HIS A 256 9.59 15.18 11.93
C HIS A 256 9.18 13.75 12.33
N GLU A 257 9.61 12.75 11.56
CA GLU A 257 9.24 11.34 11.72
C GLU A 257 10.49 10.43 11.73
N PRO A 258 11.37 10.54 12.74
CA PRO A 258 12.62 9.78 12.81
C PRO A 258 12.42 8.29 13.11
N ASN A 259 11.20 7.87 13.47
CA ASN A 259 10.86 6.48 13.79
C ASN A 259 10.16 5.74 12.64
N THR A 260 10.03 6.40 11.47
CA THR A 260 9.47 5.79 10.25
C THR A 260 10.62 5.25 9.41
N ALA A 261 10.60 3.98 9.01
CA ALA A 261 11.70 3.40 8.21
C ALA A 261 11.86 4.11 6.85
N GLU A 262 10.76 4.58 6.27
CA GLU A 262 10.69 5.15 4.94
C GLU A 262 11.33 6.54 4.89
N SER A 263 11.26 7.31 5.96
CA SER A 263 11.91 8.62 6.03
C SER A 263 13.42 8.46 5.83
N TRP A 264 14.02 7.48 6.53
CA TRP A 264 15.43 7.12 6.37
C TRP A 264 15.74 6.47 5.03
N PHE A 265 14.87 5.59 4.53
CA PHE A 265 15.09 4.93 3.23
C PHE A 265 15.15 5.93 2.07
N TYR A 266 14.22 6.88 2.00
CA TYR A 266 14.22 7.88 0.92
C TYR A 266 15.38 8.87 1.06
N LEU A 267 15.80 9.20 2.29
CA LEU A 267 17.03 9.97 2.53
C LEU A 267 18.27 9.22 2.01
N ALA A 268 18.43 7.97 2.42
CA ALA A 268 19.53 7.10 2.00
C ALA A 268 19.56 6.89 0.48
N MET A 269 18.38 6.78 -0.16
CA MET A 269 18.27 6.69 -1.62
C MET A 269 18.80 7.95 -2.29
N ALA A 270 18.39 9.14 -1.84
CA ALA A 270 18.90 10.39 -2.40
C ALA A 270 20.41 10.54 -2.22
N GLU A 271 20.93 10.14 -1.07
CA GLU A 271 22.38 10.12 -0.79
C GLU A 271 23.13 9.11 -1.67
N TYR A 272 22.56 7.92 -1.88
CA TYR A 272 23.11 6.92 -2.78
C TYR A 272 23.22 7.46 -4.21
N GLU A 273 22.15 8.06 -4.74
CA GLU A 273 22.12 8.59 -6.11
C GLU A 273 23.03 9.82 -6.27
N THR A 274 23.27 10.57 -5.18
CA THR A 274 24.26 11.66 -5.13
C THR A 274 25.67 11.20 -4.73
N LYS A 275 25.91 9.88 -4.68
CA LYS A 275 27.20 9.22 -4.39
C LYS A 275 27.76 9.44 -2.98
N ALA A 276 26.95 9.91 -2.04
CA ALA A 276 27.28 9.98 -0.62
C ALA A 276 27.13 8.59 0.03
N TYR A 277 27.87 7.60 -0.46
CA TYR A 277 27.67 6.19 -0.10
C TYR A 277 27.86 5.86 1.38
N GLU A 278 28.74 6.57 2.08
CA GLU A 278 28.94 6.38 3.53
C GLU A 278 27.67 6.73 4.32
N LYS A 279 27.11 7.92 4.08
CA LYS A 279 25.84 8.35 4.68
C LYS A 279 24.67 7.47 4.25
N ALA A 280 24.60 7.14 2.95
CA ALA A 280 23.58 6.24 2.45
C ALA A 280 23.61 4.88 3.16
N THR A 281 24.81 4.33 3.42
CA THR A 281 24.98 3.07 4.17
C THR A 281 24.46 3.20 5.60
N GLU A 282 24.82 4.27 6.30
CA GLU A 282 24.33 4.57 7.65
C GLU A 282 22.79 4.64 7.68
N HIS A 283 22.20 5.42 6.79
CA HIS A 283 20.76 5.64 6.77
C HIS A 283 19.95 4.44 6.25
N PHE A 284 20.49 3.61 5.34
CA PHE A 284 19.85 2.34 4.99
C PHE A 284 19.86 1.36 6.17
N ASN A 285 20.96 1.29 6.93
CA ASN A 285 21.01 0.48 8.15
C ASN A 285 20.04 1.02 9.20
N LYS A 286 19.87 2.35 9.29
CA LYS A 286 18.85 2.96 10.16
C LYS A 286 17.43 2.56 9.75
N ALA A 287 17.11 2.58 8.45
CA ALA A 287 15.82 2.08 7.95
C ALA A 287 15.60 0.61 8.31
N LEU A 288 16.61 -0.25 8.14
CA LEU A 288 16.54 -1.67 8.50
C LEU A 288 16.41 -1.91 10.01
N SER A 289 16.98 -1.05 10.84
CA SER A 289 16.81 -1.13 12.30
C SER A 289 15.39 -0.82 12.77
N LEU A 290 14.63 -0.06 11.98
CA LEU A 290 13.22 0.26 12.23
C LEU A 290 12.29 -0.79 11.59
N ASN A 291 12.74 -1.40 10.49
CA ASN A 291 12.00 -2.42 9.77
C ASN A 291 12.97 -3.40 9.07
N GLU A 292 13.23 -4.53 9.72
CA GLU A 292 14.12 -5.56 9.19
C GLU A 292 13.61 -6.17 7.87
N GLY A 293 12.29 -6.07 7.62
CA GLY A 293 11.63 -6.50 6.38
C GLY A 293 11.79 -5.54 5.21
N HIS A 294 12.51 -4.42 5.35
CA HIS A 294 12.65 -3.40 4.31
C HIS A 294 13.60 -3.85 3.16
N ARG A 295 13.12 -4.75 2.31
CA ARG A 295 13.90 -5.40 1.23
C ARG A 295 14.65 -4.44 0.32
N GLN A 296 14.04 -3.32 -0.07
CA GLN A 296 14.70 -2.34 -0.95
C GLN A 296 15.97 -1.75 -0.31
N ALA A 297 16.00 -1.55 1.02
CA ALA A 297 17.16 -1.00 1.71
C ALA A 297 18.33 -2.01 1.65
N THR A 298 18.03 -3.30 1.85
CA THR A 298 18.99 -4.40 1.68
C THR A 298 19.54 -4.44 0.25
N GLU A 299 18.69 -4.28 -0.77
CA GLU A 299 19.11 -4.25 -2.17
C GLU A 299 20.05 -3.08 -2.47
N TYR A 300 19.79 -1.88 -1.92
CA TYR A 300 20.69 -0.74 -2.08
C TYR A 300 22.03 -0.93 -1.34
N LEU A 301 22.03 -1.51 -0.14
CA LEU A 301 23.27 -1.84 0.58
C LEU A 301 24.14 -2.84 -0.23
N SER A 302 23.53 -3.84 -0.86
CA SER A 302 24.25 -4.74 -1.77
C SER A 302 24.90 -3.98 -2.93
N LYS A 303 24.17 -3.07 -3.58
CA LYS A 303 24.70 -2.23 -4.67
C LYS A 303 25.87 -1.35 -4.22
N ILE A 304 25.82 -0.81 -3.00
CA ILE A 304 26.93 -0.03 -2.43
C ILE A 304 28.17 -0.92 -2.22
N ASN A 305 28.00 -2.12 -1.67
CA ASN A 305 29.08 -3.07 -1.44
C ASN A 305 29.78 -3.47 -2.75
N GLU A 306 29.01 -3.76 -3.81
CA GLU A 306 29.56 -4.09 -5.13
C GLU A 306 30.39 -2.93 -5.72
N LYS A 307 29.88 -1.70 -5.61
CA LYS A 307 30.58 -0.50 -6.11
C LYS A 307 31.87 -0.22 -5.34
N THR A 308 31.82 -0.31 -4.01
CA THR A 308 32.98 -0.03 -3.15
C THR A 308 34.05 -1.11 -3.25
N ALA A 309 33.66 -2.37 -3.38
CA ALA A 309 34.60 -3.47 -3.66
C ALA A 309 35.30 -3.28 -5.02
N SER A 310 34.55 -2.94 -6.07
CA SER A 310 35.10 -2.69 -7.41
C SER A 310 36.10 -1.52 -7.41
N ALA A 311 35.79 -0.43 -6.70
CA ALA A 311 36.68 0.71 -6.56
C ALA A 311 37.99 0.36 -5.84
N ARG A 312 37.93 -0.45 -4.77
CA ARG A 312 39.13 -0.93 -4.05
C ARG A 312 40.03 -1.79 -4.94
N VAL A 313 39.46 -2.67 -5.75
CA VAL A 313 40.23 -3.49 -6.70
C VAL A 313 40.92 -2.62 -7.76
N ALA A 314 40.21 -1.63 -8.32
CA ALA A 314 40.78 -0.71 -9.30
C ALA A 314 41.95 0.12 -8.72
N ILE A 315 41.80 0.64 -7.50
CA ILE A 315 42.86 1.36 -6.79
C ILE A 315 44.08 0.46 -6.57
N ASN A 316 43.87 -0.78 -6.12
CA ASN A 316 44.96 -1.73 -5.90
C ASN A 316 45.67 -2.12 -7.20
N GLN A 317 44.96 -2.23 -8.33
CA GLN A 317 45.58 -2.50 -9.63
C GLN A 317 46.40 -1.32 -10.15
N LEU A 318 45.93 -0.09 -9.96
CA LEU A 318 46.69 1.11 -10.30
C LEU A 318 47.95 1.24 -9.45
N ALA A 319 47.86 0.96 -8.15
CA ALA A 319 49.01 0.95 -7.24
C ALA A 319 50.04 -0.16 -7.52
N LEU A 320 49.72 -1.15 -8.38
CA LEU A 320 50.63 -2.19 -8.84
C LEU A 320 51.29 -1.86 -10.19
N LEU A 321 50.86 -0.78 -10.86
CA LEU A 321 51.40 -0.30 -12.13
C LEU A 321 52.34 0.90 -11.97
N ASP A 322 52.39 1.50 -10.78
CA ASP A 322 53.35 2.52 -10.34
C ASP A 322 54.53 1.88 -9.56
#